data_AF-A0A178VWY2-F1
#
_entry.id   AF-A0A178VWY2-F1
#
_cell.length_a   1.000
_cell.length_b   1.000
_cell.length_c   1.000
_cell.angle_alpha   90.00
_cell.angle_beta   90.00
_cell.angle_gamma   90.00
#
_symmetry.space_group_name_H-M   'P 1'
#
loop_
_entity.id
_entity.type
_entity.pdbx_description
1 polymer ?
#
loop_
_entity_poly.entity_id
_entity_poly.type
_entity_poly.pdbx_seq_one_letter_code
_entity_poly.pdbx_strand_id
1 'polypeptide(L)'
;MAEDEIVVEEEQSQPQEITPVPPSSSSSPSLVVEDDDEMKLKHLEFIQVAAVYFAACFSTLYELAKDNAGPLKLGVENIEDCVRTVLAPLYEKFHDVPFKLLLFVDRKVDDVFFDVETYVPSLVKQASSQALTVATEVQRTGVVDTTKSIARSVRDKYEPAAEYYAATLWRLLNQLPLFPEVAHLVIPTAFYWSEKYNDAVRYVGDRDYFGAEYLPMIPIEKISDILEQDQCRAD
;
A
#
# COMPACT_ATOMS: atom_id res chain seq x y z
N MET A 1 12.19 17.47 -60.60
CA MET A 1 11.56 16.73 -61.71
C MET A 1 12.65 15.90 -62.36
N ALA A 2 12.29 14.70 -62.83
CA ALA A 2 13.13 13.54 -63.19
C ALA A 2 13.54 12.69 -61.96
N GLU A 3 12.92 11.52 -61.70
CA GLU A 3 12.99 10.23 -62.45
C GLU A 3 14.34 9.53 -62.13
N ASP A 4 14.51 8.23 -61.90
CA ASP A 4 13.73 7.00 -62.11
C ASP A 4 14.47 5.87 -61.35
N GLU A 5 13.79 4.87 -60.75
CA GLU A 5 13.55 3.51 -61.28
C GLU A 5 14.53 2.42 -60.76
N ILE A 6 13.97 1.57 -59.89
CA ILE A 6 14.05 0.09 -59.74
C ILE A 6 15.23 -0.66 -60.42
N VAL A 7 15.93 -1.49 -59.65
CA VAL A 7 16.45 -2.78 -60.14
C VAL A 7 16.21 -3.88 -59.08
N VAL A 8 15.43 -4.87 -59.48
CA VAL A 8 15.31 -6.22 -58.90
C VAL A 8 16.35 -7.09 -59.59
N GLU A 9 17.12 -7.90 -58.86
CA GLU A 9 17.71 -9.12 -59.42
C GLU A 9 17.47 -10.32 -58.49
N GLU A 10 16.85 -11.33 -59.11
CA GLU A 10 16.57 -12.70 -58.67
C GLU A 10 17.87 -13.52 -58.58
N GLU A 11 18.04 -14.30 -57.51
CA GLU A 11 17.95 -15.77 -57.46
C GLU A 11 19.13 -16.54 -58.12
N GLN A 12 19.79 -17.40 -57.33
CA GLN A 12 20.20 -18.72 -57.83
C GLN A 12 20.38 -19.75 -56.70
N SER A 13 19.56 -20.80 -56.78
CA SER A 13 19.55 -21.98 -55.91
C SER A 13 20.39 -23.13 -56.49
N GLN A 14 21.17 -23.79 -55.61
CA GLN A 14 21.34 -25.27 -55.43
C GLN A 14 22.16 -26.13 -56.44
N PRO A 15 22.55 -27.42 -56.15
CA PRO A 15 22.44 -28.27 -54.92
C PRO A 15 23.60 -29.32 -54.65
N GLN A 16 23.40 -30.18 -53.62
CA GLN A 16 23.88 -31.60 -53.40
C GLN A 16 25.23 -31.86 -52.67
N GLU A 17 25.47 -32.86 -51.78
CA GLU A 17 24.78 -34.01 -51.13
C GLU A 17 25.84 -34.66 -50.18
N ILE A 18 25.63 -35.20 -48.97
CA ILE A 18 25.30 -36.61 -48.58
C ILE A 18 25.38 -36.71 -47.02
N THR A 19 24.44 -37.45 -46.42
CA THR A 19 24.13 -37.83 -45.00
C THR A 19 25.20 -38.71 -44.27
N PRO A 20 25.04 -39.22 -43.00
CA PRO A 20 23.94 -39.18 -42.01
C PRO A 20 24.32 -38.87 -40.51
N VAL A 21 23.28 -38.61 -39.69
CA VAL A 21 23.23 -38.58 -38.20
C VAL A 21 23.06 -40.02 -37.65
N PRO A 22 23.57 -40.43 -36.46
CA PRO A 22 22.73 -40.51 -35.22
C PRO A 22 23.55 -40.41 -33.88
N PRO A 23 22.96 -40.68 -32.69
CA PRO A 23 22.17 -39.73 -31.92
C PRO A 23 22.68 -39.57 -30.47
N SER A 24 22.56 -38.37 -29.89
CA SER A 24 22.64 -38.24 -28.42
C SER A 24 21.62 -37.24 -27.95
N SER A 25 20.51 -37.81 -27.50
CA SER A 25 19.53 -37.23 -26.59
C SER A 25 20.15 -36.30 -25.54
N SER A 26 19.76 -35.03 -25.58
CA SER A 26 19.54 -34.24 -24.38
C SER A 26 18.28 -33.42 -24.59
N SER A 27 17.16 -33.95 -24.07
CA SER A 27 15.99 -33.14 -23.77
C SER A 27 16.42 -32.12 -22.72
N SER A 28 16.72 -30.90 -23.15
CA SER A 28 16.76 -29.75 -22.26
C SER A 28 15.31 -29.27 -22.13
N PRO A 29 14.76 -29.14 -20.92
CA PRO A 29 13.46 -28.52 -20.76
C PRO A 29 13.64 -27.05 -21.14
N SER A 30 12.86 -26.60 -22.13
CA SER A 30 12.65 -25.18 -22.37
C SER A 30 12.18 -24.58 -21.04
N LEU A 31 13.03 -23.76 -20.42
CA LEU A 31 12.64 -22.88 -19.33
C LEU A 31 11.51 -22.01 -19.88
N VAL A 32 10.31 -22.30 -19.42
CA VAL A 32 9.17 -21.41 -19.53
C VAL A 32 9.63 -20.09 -18.93
N VAL A 33 9.61 -19.03 -19.74
CA VAL A 33 9.70 -17.64 -19.27
C VAL A 33 8.34 -17.32 -18.65
N GLU A 34 8.12 -17.86 -17.47
CA GLU A 34 7.21 -17.37 -16.44
C GLU A 34 8.19 -16.76 -15.42
N ASP A 35 8.14 -15.50 -14.97
CA ASP A 35 7.05 -14.56 -14.93
C ASP A 35 7.64 -13.23 -14.39
N ASP A 36 8.00 -12.28 -15.26
CA ASP A 36 8.52 -10.97 -14.81
C ASP A 36 7.38 -10.06 -14.33
N ASP A 37 6.15 -10.35 -14.76
CA ASP A 37 4.93 -9.65 -14.33
C ASP A 37 4.46 -10.12 -12.95
N GLU A 38 4.71 -11.37 -12.54
CA GLU A 38 4.30 -11.86 -11.23
C GLU A 38 5.00 -11.12 -10.08
N MET A 39 6.27 -10.75 -10.21
CA MET A 39 7.02 -10.11 -9.12
C MET A 39 6.89 -8.58 -9.10
N LYS A 40 6.04 -8.01 -9.96
CA LYS A 40 5.84 -6.57 -10.06
C LYS A 40 4.69 -6.11 -9.16
N LEU A 41 4.96 -5.09 -8.33
CA LEU A 41 3.93 -4.38 -7.57
C LEU A 41 3.19 -3.43 -8.51
N LYS A 42 1.86 -3.50 -8.57
CA LYS A 42 1.01 -2.68 -9.44
C LYS A 42 0.47 -1.45 -8.73
N HIS A 43 0.15 -1.55 -7.44
CA HIS A 43 -0.44 -0.49 -6.63
C HIS A 43 0.53 0.02 -5.57
N LEU A 44 1.35 -0.86 -5.00
CA LEU A 44 2.21 -0.61 -3.84
C LEU A 44 3.67 -0.30 -4.23
N GLU A 45 3.95 -0.04 -5.52
CA GLU A 45 5.30 0.35 -5.99
C GLU A 45 5.81 1.61 -5.26
N PHE A 46 4.93 2.56 -4.95
CA PHE A 46 5.28 3.76 -4.18
C PHE A 46 5.80 3.43 -2.77
N ILE A 47 5.36 2.33 -2.17
CA ILE A 47 5.83 1.91 -0.83
C ILE A 47 7.28 1.47 -0.92
N GLN A 48 7.65 0.74 -1.99
CA GLN A 48 9.03 0.33 -2.22
C GLN A 48 9.94 1.55 -2.42
N VAL A 49 9.51 2.51 -3.25
CA VAL A 49 10.25 3.76 -3.47
C VAL A 49 10.36 4.57 -2.18
N ALA A 50 9.27 4.70 -1.42
CA ALA A 50 9.28 5.39 -0.14
C ALA A 50 10.20 4.69 0.88
N ALA A 51 10.19 3.36 0.96
CA ALA A 51 11.07 2.60 1.83
C ALA A 51 12.55 2.83 1.51
N VAL A 52 12.91 2.85 0.22
CA VAL A 52 14.27 3.19 -0.23
C VAL A 52 14.63 4.62 0.16
N TYR A 53 13.74 5.58 -0.08
CA TYR A 53 13.96 6.98 0.29
C TYR A 53 14.12 7.17 1.81
N PHE A 54 13.26 6.52 2.60
CA PHE A 54 13.36 6.54 4.06
C PHE A 54 14.65 5.88 4.54
N ALA A 55 15.02 4.72 3.99
CA ALA A 55 16.28 4.07 4.31
C ALA A 55 17.46 5.01 4.03
N ALA A 56 17.50 5.64 2.85
CA ALA A 56 18.55 6.59 2.50
C ALA A 56 18.57 7.81 3.45
N CYS A 57 17.41 8.43 3.69
CA CYS A 57 17.27 9.59 4.55
C CYS A 57 17.69 9.28 5.99
N PHE A 58 17.12 8.22 6.59
CA PHE A 58 17.43 7.82 7.96
C PHE A 58 18.85 7.30 8.10
N SER A 59 19.45 6.65 7.09
CA SER A 59 20.88 6.31 7.12
C SER A 59 21.75 7.57 7.19
N THR A 60 21.47 8.59 6.37
CA THR A 60 22.24 9.84 6.44
C THR A 60 22.07 10.57 7.77
N LEU A 61 20.85 10.59 8.32
CA LEU A 61 20.56 11.20 9.61
C LEU A 61 21.18 10.42 10.77
N TYR A 62 21.18 9.09 10.70
CA TYR A 62 21.78 8.21 11.68
C TYR A 62 23.30 8.35 11.70
N GLU A 63 23.97 8.32 10.54
CA GLU A 63 25.42 8.52 10.46
C GLU A 63 25.82 9.90 10.98
N LEU A 64 25.05 10.94 10.63
CA LEU A 64 25.26 12.28 11.18
C LEU A 64 25.12 12.29 12.72
N ALA A 65 24.08 11.68 13.27
CA ALA A 65 23.89 11.62 14.71
C ALA A 65 24.99 10.80 15.41
N LYS A 66 25.41 9.70 14.79
CA LYS A 66 26.46 8.81 15.29
C LYS A 66 27.82 9.50 15.32
N ASP A 67 28.19 10.22 14.26
CA ASP A 67 29.45 10.98 14.21
C ASP A 67 29.48 12.15 15.19
N ASN A 68 28.32 12.72 15.50
CA ASN A 68 28.18 13.80 16.48
C ASN A 68 27.90 13.31 17.92
N ALA A 69 27.84 12.00 18.17
CA ALA A 69 27.46 11.43 19.48
C ALA A 69 28.53 11.60 20.58
N GLY A 70 29.74 12.05 20.23
CA GLY A 70 30.81 12.33 21.20
C GLY A 70 31.12 11.12 22.10
N PRO A 71 31.11 11.26 23.44
CA PRO A 71 31.39 10.15 24.37
C PRO A 71 30.45 8.93 24.23
N LEU A 72 29.27 9.11 23.65
CA LEU A 72 28.27 8.04 23.48
C LEU A 72 28.49 7.22 22.21
N LYS A 73 29.39 7.65 21.30
CA LYS A 73 29.66 6.96 20.03
C LYS A 73 30.02 5.48 20.23
N LEU A 74 30.88 5.21 21.21
CA LEU A 74 31.31 3.84 21.55
C LEU A 74 30.14 2.95 22.02
N GLY A 75 29.17 3.52 22.74
CA GLY A 75 27.98 2.80 23.20
C GLY A 75 27.03 2.48 22.04
N VAL A 76 26.87 3.42 21.12
CA VAL A 76 26.05 3.24 19.91
C VAL A 76 26.65 2.17 19.00
N GLU A 77 27.97 2.20 18.78
CA GLU A 77 28.68 1.18 17.98
C GLU A 77 28.56 -0.22 18.58
N ASN A 78 28.73 -0.36 19.90
CA ASN A 78 28.61 -1.66 20.55
C ASN A 78 27.18 -2.25 20.46
N ILE A 79 26.15 -1.40 20.55
CA ILE A 79 24.76 -1.83 20.36
C ILE A 79 24.50 -2.16 18.90
N GLU A 80 24.99 -1.35 17.96
CA GLU A 80 24.88 -1.63 16.51
C GLU A 80 25.50 -2.98 16.16
N ASP A 81 26.70 -3.27 16.65
CA ASP A 81 27.40 -4.53 16.40
C ASP A 81 26.67 -5.73 17.03
N CYS A 82 26.10 -5.56 18.22
CA CYS A 82 25.28 -6.58 18.87
C CYS A 82 24.00 -6.85 18.08
N VAL A 83 23.27 -5.80 17.71
CA VAL A 83 22.06 -5.85 16.88
C VAL A 83 22.41 -6.51 15.55
N ARG A 84 23.47 -6.08 14.86
CA ARG A 84 23.93 -6.69 13.61
C ARG A 84 24.24 -8.17 13.80
N THR A 85 24.95 -8.56 14.85
CA THR A 85 25.32 -9.97 15.10
C THR A 85 24.11 -10.85 15.36
N VAL A 86 23.13 -10.36 16.12
CA VAL A 86 21.93 -11.12 16.49
C VAL A 86 20.91 -11.14 15.36
N LEU A 87 20.75 -10.03 14.63
CA LEU A 87 19.74 -9.87 13.59
C LEU A 87 20.24 -10.22 12.19
N ALA A 88 21.55 -10.23 11.90
CA ALA A 88 22.04 -10.61 10.58
C ALA A 88 21.56 -12.01 10.14
N PRO A 89 21.64 -13.06 10.99
CA PRO A 89 21.10 -14.38 10.64
C PRO A 89 19.58 -14.37 10.44
N LEU A 90 18.87 -13.47 11.13
CA LEU A 90 17.43 -13.32 11.00
C LEU A 90 17.08 -12.62 9.68
N TYR A 91 17.82 -11.58 9.32
CA TYR A 91 17.64 -10.86 8.07
C TYR A 91 17.90 -11.79 6.87
N GLU A 92 18.99 -12.55 6.89
CA GLU A 92 19.28 -13.54 5.83
C GLU A 92 18.16 -14.57 5.66
N LYS A 93 17.46 -14.93 6.74
CA LYS A 93 16.36 -15.89 6.69
C LYS A 93 15.02 -15.29 6.25
N PHE A 94 14.80 -14.00 6.48
CA PHE A 94 13.49 -13.37 6.32
C PHE A 94 13.45 -12.19 5.35
N HIS A 95 14.56 -11.76 4.75
CA HIS A 95 14.61 -10.59 3.84
C HIS A 95 13.63 -10.68 2.66
N ASP A 96 13.33 -11.88 2.17
CA ASP A 96 12.38 -12.08 1.07
C ASP A 96 10.90 -12.04 1.51
N VAL A 97 10.63 -12.27 2.80
CA VAL A 97 9.25 -12.41 3.31
C VAL A 97 8.46 -11.09 3.23
N PRO A 98 9.00 -9.93 3.63
CA PRO A 98 8.32 -8.65 3.50
C PRO A 98 7.93 -8.32 2.06
N PHE A 99 8.81 -8.61 1.09
CA PHE A 99 8.52 -8.36 -0.32
C PHE A 99 7.42 -9.28 -0.84
N LYS A 100 7.47 -10.57 -0.51
CA LYS A 100 6.40 -11.53 -0.87
C LYS A 100 5.06 -11.19 -0.23
N LEU A 101 5.06 -10.71 1.02
CA LEU A 101 3.86 -10.24 1.68
C LEU A 101 3.32 -8.98 1.01
N LEU A 102 4.19 -8.03 0.66
CA LEU A 102 3.81 -6.82 -0.06
C LEU A 102 3.21 -7.15 -1.42
N LEU A 103 3.79 -8.10 -2.15
CA LEU A 103 3.28 -8.61 -3.42
C LEU A 103 1.91 -9.30 -3.26
N PHE A 104 1.74 -10.09 -2.20
CA PHE A 104 0.44 -10.69 -1.88
C PHE A 104 -0.63 -9.63 -1.60
N VAL A 105 -0.30 -8.63 -0.79
CA VAL A 105 -1.23 -7.54 -0.46
C VAL A 105 -1.54 -6.71 -1.70
N ASP A 106 -0.55 -6.41 -2.54
CA ASP A 106 -0.71 -5.69 -3.79
C ASP A 106 -1.70 -6.36 -4.74
N ARG A 107 -1.53 -7.66 -5.01
CA ARG A 107 -2.48 -8.46 -5.81
C ARG A 107 -3.87 -8.50 -5.18
N LYS A 108 -3.93 -8.56 -3.86
CA LYS A 108 -5.19 -8.54 -3.14
C LYS A 108 -5.88 -7.18 -3.19
N VAL A 109 -5.12 -6.09 -3.29
CA VAL A 109 -5.65 -4.74 -3.51
C VAL A 109 -6.17 -4.61 -4.94
N ASP A 110 -5.50 -5.17 -5.96
CA ASP A 110 -6.03 -5.25 -7.34
C ASP A 110 -7.45 -5.84 -7.36
N ASP A 111 -7.63 -7.00 -6.73
CA ASP A 111 -8.92 -7.73 -6.72
C ASP A 111 -10.04 -6.84 -6.15
N VAL A 112 -9.75 -6.13 -5.06
CA VAL A 112 -10.72 -5.24 -4.39
C VAL A 112 -10.98 -3.98 -5.22
N PHE A 113 -9.95 -3.39 -5.83
CA PHE A 113 -10.12 -2.21 -6.67
C PHE A 113 -10.95 -2.52 -7.93
N PHE A 114 -10.73 -3.68 -8.54
CA PHE A 114 -11.50 -4.13 -9.71
C PHE A 114 -13.00 -4.28 -9.38
N ASP A 115 -13.32 -4.85 -8.21
CA ASP A 115 -14.70 -4.98 -7.74
C ASP A 115 -15.32 -3.60 -7.44
N VAL A 116 -14.57 -2.68 -6.83
CA VAL A 116 -15.08 -1.35 -6.47
C VAL A 116 -15.26 -0.44 -7.68
N GLU A 117 -14.36 -0.49 -8.66
CA GLU A 117 -14.49 0.27 -9.91
C GLU A 117 -15.78 -0.09 -10.65
N THR A 118 -16.26 -1.33 -10.47
CA THR A 118 -17.54 -1.79 -11.02
C THR A 118 -18.75 -1.25 -10.25
N TYR A 119 -18.65 -1.05 -8.93
CA TYR A 119 -19.80 -0.72 -8.07
C TYR A 119 -19.92 0.75 -7.65
N VAL A 120 -18.83 1.51 -7.55
CA VAL A 120 -18.83 2.86 -6.94
C VAL A 120 -18.21 3.99 -7.80
N PRO A 121 -18.10 3.91 -9.14
CA PRO A 121 -17.37 4.92 -9.91
C PRO A 121 -18.03 6.30 -9.91
N SER A 122 -19.34 6.40 -9.65
CA SER A 122 -20.08 7.67 -9.70
C SER A 122 -20.07 8.45 -8.38
N LEU A 123 -20.22 7.78 -7.23
CA LEU A 123 -20.34 8.45 -5.93
C LEU A 123 -19.02 9.09 -5.47
N VAL A 124 -17.88 8.42 -5.66
CA VAL A 124 -16.57 8.93 -5.23
C VAL A 124 -16.11 10.10 -6.11
N LYS A 125 -16.35 10.01 -7.43
CA LYS A 125 -16.07 11.11 -8.36
C LYS A 125 -16.95 12.33 -8.09
N GLN A 126 -18.23 12.11 -7.79
CA GLN A 126 -19.15 13.20 -7.48
C GLN A 126 -18.82 13.86 -6.13
N ALA A 127 -18.56 13.07 -5.08
CA ALA A 127 -18.28 13.60 -3.76
C ALA A 127 -16.92 14.31 -3.66
N SER A 128 -15.89 13.84 -4.40
CA SER A 128 -14.60 14.51 -4.46
C SER A 128 -14.67 15.86 -5.18
N SER A 129 -15.37 15.91 -6.33
CA SER A 129 -15.60 17.18 -7.03
C SER A 129 -16.38 18.17 -6.18
N GLN A 130 -17.39 17.69 -5.44
CA GLN A 130 -18.18 18.51 -4.51
C GLN A 130 -17.35 19.00 -3.33
N ALA A 131 -16.51 18.16 -2.72
CA ALA A 131 -15.63 18.56 -1.62
C ALA A 131 -14.60 19.62 -2.06
N LEU A 132 -14.06 19.48 -3.27
CA LEU A 132 -13.10 20.43 -3.84
C LEU A 132 -13.73 21.79 -4.10
N THR A 133 -14.96 21.83 -4.65
CA THR A 133 -15.70 23.09 -4.82
C THR A 133 -15.99 23.78 -3.49
N VAL A 134 -16.31 23.00 -2.45
CA VAL A 134 -16.66 23.53 -1.13
C VAL A 134 -15.43 24.08 -0.43
N ALA A 135 -14.28 23.38 -0.50
CA ALA A 135 -13.02 23.90 0.03
C ALA A 135 -12.63 25.26 -0.61
N THR A 136 -12.85 25.40 -1.92
CA THR A 136 -12.58 26.67 -2.62
C THR A 136 -13.59 27.79 -2.28
N GLU A 137 -14.84 27.46 -1.96
CA GLU A 137 -15.85 28.45 -1.54
C GLU A 137 -15.68 28.88 -0.07
N VAL A 138 -15.24 27.97 0.80
CA VAL A 138 -14.98 28.26 2.22
C VAL A 138 -13.82 29.25 2.40
N GLN A 139 -12.76 29.11 1.59
CA GLN A 139 -11.66 30.08 1.56
C GLN A 139 -12.11 31.49 1.15
N ARG A 140 -13.24 31.60 0.44
CA ARG A 140 -13.74 32.86 -0.13
C ARG A 140 -14.81 33.55 0.71
N THR A 141 -15.57 32.80 1.50
CA THR A 141 -16.86 33.32 2.02
C THR A 141 -16.99 33.25 3.55
N GLY A 142 -16.08 32.57 4.28
CA GLY A 142 -16.09 32.58 5.75
C GLY A 142 -17.37 32.05 6.39
N VAL A 143 -18.15 31.23 5.67
CA VAL A 143 -19.46 30.73 6.11
C VAL A 143 -19.29 29.39 6.83
N VAL A 144 -19.07 29.45 8.14
CA VAL A 144 -18.82 28.27 9.01
C VAL A 144 -20.04 27.34 9.08
N ASP A 145 -21.27 27.89 9.17
CA ASP A 145 -22.48 27.07 9.36
C ASP A 145 -22.88 26.24 8.12
N THR A 146 -22.68 26.78 6.92
CA THR A 146 -22.90 26.05 5.67
C THR A 146 -21.79 25.02 5.43
N THR A 147 -20.57 25.30 5.87
CA THR A 147 -19.45 24.34 5.81
C THR A 147 -19.74 23.09 6.63
N LYS A 148 -20.32 23.27 7.83
CA LYS A 148 -20.69 22.17 8.74
C LYS A 148 -21.73 21.22 8.13
N SER A 149 -22.76 21.74 7.45
CA SER A 149 -23.78 20.89 6.83
C SER A 149 -23.22 20.14 5.62
N ILE A 150 -22.32 20.78 4.86
CA ILE A 150 -21.68 20.15 3.71
C ILE A 150 -20.67 19.09 4.16
N ALA A 151 -19.82 19.39 5.15
CA ALA A 151 -18.86 18.42 5.70
C ALA A 151 -19.57 17.16 6.23
N ARG A 152 -20.71 17.32 6.92
CA ARG A 152 -21.57 16.20 7.32
C ARG A 152 -22.11 15.44 6.11
N SER A 153 -22.67 16.15 5.12
CA SER A 153 -23.22 15.50 3.91
C SER A 153 -22.16 14.73 3.11
N VAL A 154 -20.92 15.22 3.11
CA VAL A 154 -19.78 14.57 2.48
C VAL A 154 -19.40 13.34 3.30
N ARG A 155 -19.22 13.48 4.61
CA ARG A 155 -18.92 12.35 5.52
C ARG A 155 -19.96 11.24 5.41
N ASP A 156 -21.25 11.58 5.45
CA ASP A 156 -22.35 10.60 5.41
C ASP A 156 -22.42 9.88 4.04
N LYS A 157 -22.00 10.54 2.94
CA LYS A 157 -21.86 9.89 1.63
C LYS A 157 -20.63 8.98 1.53
N TYR A 158 -19.56 9.30 2.26
CA TYR A 158 -18.31 8.52 2.27
C TYR A 158 -18.34 7.36 3.26
N GLU A 159 -19.13 7.45 4.33
CA GLU A 159 -19.30 6.39 5.35
C GLU A 159 -19.50 4.99 4.75
N PRO A 160 -20.44 4.74 3.83
CA PRO A 160 -20.65 3.39 3.28
C PRO A 160 -19.46 2.90 2.44
N ALA A 161 -18.76 3.80 1.74
CA ALA A 161 -17.57 3.43 0.97
C ALA A 161 -16.41 3.07 1.92
N ALA A 162 -16.19 3.88 2.96
CA ALA A 162 -15.16 3.62 3.96
C ALA A 162 -15.43 2.30 4.72
N GLU A 163 -16.67 2.03 5.09
CA GLU A 163 -17.08 0.77 5.70
C GLU A 163 -16.83 -0.42 4.78
N TYR A 164 -17.19 -0.32 3.50
CA TYR A 164 -16.94 -1.38 2.52
C TYR A 164 -15.45 -1.71 2.39
N TYR A 165 -14.58 -0.69 2.29
CA TYR A 165 -13.13 -0.89 2.24
C TYR A 165 -12.59 -1.47 3.53
N ALA A 166 -13.01 -0.95 4.69
CA ALA A 166 -12.59 -1.46 5.98
C ALA A 166 -12.98 -2.92 6.18
N ALA A 167 -14.23 -3.29 5.85
CA ALA A 167 -14.71 -4.67 5.95
C ALA A 167 -13.98 -5.62 5.00
N THR A 168 -13.75 -5.17 3.76
CA THR A 168 -13.01 -5.95 2.76
C THR A 168 -11.56 -6.17 3.17
N LEU A 169 -10.88 -5.10 3.60
CA LEU A 169 -9.51 -5.18 4.10
C LEU A 169 -9.42 -6.06 5.35
N TRP A 170 -10.36 -5.94 6.30
CA TRP A 170 -10.43 -6.78 7.48
C TRP A 170 -10.58 -8.26 7.13
N ARG A 171 -11.50 -8.59 6.21
CA ARG A 171 -11.69 -9.96 5.73
C ARG A 171 -10.44 -10.51 5.04
N LEU A 172 -9.74 -9.66 4.29
CA LEU A 172 -8.52 -10.02 3.57
C LEU A 172 -7.36 -10.30 4.53
N LEU A 173 -7.20 -9.44 5.54
CA LEU A 173 -6.23 -9.64 6.60
C LEU A 173 -6.56 -10.93 7.38
N ASN A 174 -7.81 -11.21 7.69
CA ASN A 174 -8.24 -12.47 8.34
C ASN A 174 -7.97 -13.74 7.52
N GLN A 175 -7.69 -13.65 6.21
CA GLN A 175 -7.25 -14.80 5.40
C GLN A 175 -5.76 -15.12 5.58
N LEU A 176 -4.98 -14.21 6.16
CA LEU A 176 -3.56 -14.44 6.43
C LEU A 176 -3.43 -15.37 7.65
N PRO A 177 -2.62 -16.44 7.58
CA PRO A 177 -2.55 -17.46 8.63
C PRO A 177 -2.06 -16.93 9.99
N LEU A 178 -1.40 -15.77 10.02
CA LEU A 178 -0.90 -15.15 11.25
C LEU A 178 -1.80 -14.03 11.79
N PHE A 179 -2.73 -13.53 10.99
CA PHE A 179 -3.49 -12.35 11.37
C PHE A 179 -4.54 -12.60 12.46
N PRO A 180 -5.27 -13.74 12.49
CA PRO A 180 -6.25 -13.98 13.56
C PRO A 180 -5.64 -13.93 14.97
N GLU A 181 -4.42 -14.44 15.14
CA GLU A 181 -3.71 -14.40 16.42
C GLU A 181 -3.26 -12.97 16.76
N VAL A 182 -2.76 -12.23 15.77
CA VAL A 182 -2.32 -10.84 15.93
C VAL A 182 -3.51 -9.89 16.12
N ALA A 183 -4.69 -10.20 15.57
CA ALA A 183 -5.90 -9.39 15.67
C ALA A 183 -6.32 -9.19 17.13
N HIS A 184 -6.16 -10.18 17.99
CA HIS A 184 -6.43 -10.06 19.43
C HIS A 184 -5.55 -9.01 20.13
N LEU A 185 -4.36 -8.72 19.60
CA LEU A 185 -3.49 -7.64 20.11
C LEU A 185 -3.78 -6.30 19.42
N VAL A 186 -4.06 -6.34 18.12
CA VAL A 186 -4.30 -5.14 17.31
C VAL A 186 -5.64 -4.49 17.64
N ILE A 187 -6.68 -5.27 17.93
CA ILE A 187 -8.01 -4.71 18.25
C ILE A 187 -7.92 -3.82 19.51
N PRO A 188 -7.48 -4.29 20.69
CA PRO A 188 -7.44 -3.43 21.89
C PRO A 188 -6.53 -2.21 21.72
N THR A 189 -5.41 -2.36 21.02
CA THR A 189 -4.49 -1.25 20.76
C THR A 189 -5.11 -0.22 19.81
N ALA A 190 -5.78 -0.65 18.75
CA ALA A 190 -6.53 0.23 17.86
C ALA A 190 -7.63 1.00 18.60
N PHE A 191 -8.37 0.36 19.51
CA PHE A 191 -9.37 1.01 20.36
C PHE A 191 -8.73 2.09 21.25
N TYR A 192 -7.63 1.77 21.93
CA TYR A 192 -6.90 2.74 22.76
C TYR A 192 -6.43 3.97 21.98
N TRP A 193 -5.82 3.75 20.81
CA TRP A 193 -5.34 4.85 19.97
C TRP A 193 -6.49 5.64 19.34
N SER A 194 -7.61 4.99 19.02
CA SER A 194 -8.81 5.67 18.53
C SER A 194 -9.41 6.60 19.58
N GLU A 195 -9.44 6.17 20.85
CA GLU A 195 -9.89 7.01 21.97
C GLU A 195 -8.99 8.24 22.10
N LYS A 196 -7.66 8.07 22.06
CA LYS A 196 -6.70 9.18 22.11
C LYS A 196 -6.85 10.17 20.95
N TYR A 197 -7.08 9.67 19.75
CA TYR A 197 -7.36 10.52 18.60
C TYR A 197 -8.66 11.30 18.79
N ASN A 198 -9.74 10.65 19.22
CA ASN A 198 -11.03 11.30 19.46
C ASN A 198 -10.93 12.39 20.56
N ASP A 199 -10.18 12.13 21.63
CA ASP A 199 -9.88 13.12 22.67
C ASP A 199 -9.13 14.32 22.11
N ALA A 200 -8.12 14.08 21.25
CA ALA A 200 -7.38 15.15 20.60
C ALA A 200 -8.28 15.98 19.67
N VAL A 201 -9.17 15.35 18.90
CA VAL A 201 -10.13 16.04 18.03
C VAL A 201 -11.08 16.91 18.85
N ARG A 202 -11.63 16.40 19.97
CA ARG A 202 -12.46 17.19 20.89
C ARG A 202 -11.69 18.38 21.47
N TYR A 203 -10.47 18.14 21.95
CA TYR A 203 -9.62 19.18 22.53
C TYR A 203 -9.31 20.32 21.54
N VAL A 204 -9.08 20.00 20.27
CA VAL A 204 -8.82 21.01 19.23
C VAL A 204 -10.12 21.71 18.81
N GLY A 205 -11.24 20.99 18.79
CA GLY A 205 -12.58 21.54 18.53
C GLY A 205 -13.04 22.54 19.59
N ASP A 206 -12.75 22.28 20.86
CA ASP A 206 -13.09 23.17 21.99
C ASP A 206 -12.31 24.49 21.99
N ARG A 207 -11.29 24.62 21.12
CA ARG A 207 -10.41 25.80 21.03
C ARG A 207 -10.59 26.61 19.74
N ASP A 208 -11.71 26.44 19.03
CA ASP A 208 -12.05 27.18 17.79
C ASP A 208 -10.94 27.16 16.72
N TYR A 209 -10.16 26.08 16.65
CA TYR A 209 -9.21 25.89 15.54
C TYR A 209 -9.97 25.41 14.30
N PHE A 210 -9.90 26.20 13.22
CA PHE A 210 -10.56 25.92 11.93
C PHE A 210 -10.29 24.52 11.33
N GLY A 211 -9.18 23.87 11.71
CA GLY A 211 -8.83 22.53 11.23
C GLY A 211 -9.59 21.38 11.94
N ALA A 212 -10.12 21.62 13.14
CA ALA A 212 -10.77 20.57 13.95
C ALA A 212 -12.07 20.06 13.30
N GLU A 213 -12.79 20.95 12.62
CA GLU A 213 -14.09 20.66 12.02
C GLU A 213 -14.00 19.65 10.86
N TYR A 214 -12.82 19.47 10.29
CA TYR A 214 -12.56 18.54 9.19
C TYR A 214 -12.09 17.16 9.68
N LEU A 215 -11.78 17.01 10.97
CA LEU A 215 -11.31 15.74 11.53
C LEU A 215 -12.52 14.89 11.95
N PRO A 216 -12.76 13.75 11.29
CA PRO A 216 -13.86 12.88 11.67
C PRO A 216 -13.53 12.19 12.99
N MET A 217 -14.50 12.11 13.90
CA MET A 217 -14.39 11.21 15.06
C MET A 217 -14.56 9.76 14.62
N ILE A 218 -13.79 8.87 15.22
CA ILE A 218 -13.90 7.42 15.01
C ILE A 218 -15.09 6.92 15.85
N PRO A 219 -16.08 6.22 15.27
CA PRO A 219 -17.24 5.71 16.00
C PRO A 219 -16.91 4.42 16.75
N ILE A 220 -16.16 4.54 17.84
CA ILE A 220 -15.59 3.42 18.62
C ILE A 220 -16.71 2.51 19.17
N GLU A 221 -17.82 3.10 19.61
CA GLU A 221 -18.95 2.37 20.19
C GLU A 221 -19.64 1.47 19.15
N LYS A 222 -19.90 2.02 17.96
CA LYS A 222 -20.48 1.26 16.83
C LYS A 222 -19.58 0.08 16.43
N ILE A 223 -18.27 0.28 16.45
CA ILE A 223 -17.29 -0.76 16.10
C ILE A 223 -17.23 -1.82 17.20
N SER A 224 -17.28 -1.44 18.48
CA SER A 224 -17.34 -2.39 19.61
C SER A 224 -18.55 -3.31 19.49
N ASP A 225 -19.73 -2.73 19.27
CA ASP A 225 -20.98 -3.48 19.15
C ASP A 225 -20.94 -4.51 18.02
N ILE A 226 -20.35 -4.16 16.86
CA ILE A 226 -20.20 -5.06 15.71
C ILE A 226 -19.24 -6.21 16.03
N LEU A 227 -18.09 -5.91 16.67
CA LEU A 227 -17.10 -6.92 17.02
C LEU A 227 -17.61 -7.90 18.08
N GLU A 228 -18.39 -7.42 19.05
CA GLU A 228 -19.05 -8.25 20.05
C GLU A 228 -20.10 -9.18 19.40
N GLN A 229 -20.87 -8.67 18.42
CA GLN A 229 -21.83 -9.49 17.67
C GLN A 229 -21.16 -10.59 16.83
N ASP A 230 -20.01 -10.31 16.23
CA ASP A 230 -19.25 -11.29 15.45
C ASP A 230 -18.64 -12.38 16.33
N GLN A 231 -18.16 -12.02 17.54
CA GLN A 231 -17.68 -13.00 18.52
C GLN A 231 -18.80 -13.93 18.99
N CYS A 232 -20.00 -13.40 19.29
CA CYS A 232 -21.16 -14.22 19.66
C CYS A 232 -21.69 -15.13 18.55
N ARG A 233 -21.30 -14.93 17.27
CA ARG A 233 -21.71 -15.77 16.14
C ARG A 233 -20.69 -16.87 15.83
N ALA A 234 -19.47 -16.75 16.34
CA ALA A 234 -18.40 -17.71 16.14
C ALA A 234 -18.36 -18.83 17.21
N ASP A 235 -19.06 -18.64 18.33
CA ASP A 235 -19.28 -19.62 19.42
C ASP A 235 -20.59 -20.42 19.22
#